data_AF-A0A1W0A5Q5-F1
#
_entry.id   AF-A0A1W0A5Q5-F1
#
_cell.length_a   1.000
_cell.length_b   1.000
_cell.length_c   1.000
_cell.angle_alpha   90.00
_cell.angle_beta   90.00
_cell.angle_gamma   90.00
#
_symmetry.space_group_name_H-M   'P 1'
#
loop_
_entity.id
_entity.type
_entity.pdbx_description
1 polymer ?
#
loop_
_entity_poly.entity_id
_entity_poly.type
_entity_poly.pdbx_seq_one_letter_code
_entity_poly.pdbx_strand_id
1 'polypeptide(L)'
;MQRIKQFISRWCGPVHIILSIICSLVYIEMIEDSISNDLFWPNMSPTGAQMYLIELFSRHVVMKKEMTIDLFDPSSAIIDKFILHLHHTVFGLRIHAIFEYTSIRDTITGFRSFDASYTFNLFTQYCWVDFDRRWEIAHTFKRQKR
;
A
#
# COMPACT_ATOMS: atom_id res chain seq x y z
N MET A 1 3.87 60.14 -1.77
CA MET A 1 3.60 58.96 -0.91
C MET A 1 2.54 58.00 -1.47
N GLN A 2 1.41 58.48 -2.04
CA GLN A 2 0.34 57.62 -2.60
C GLN A 2 0.76 56.80 -3.84
N ARG A 3 1.57 57.37 -4.76
CA ARG A 3 2.06 56.66 -5.95
C ARG A 3 2.91 55.42 -5.63
N ILE A 4 3.70 55.47 -4.56
CA ILE A 4 4.55 54.35 -4.11
C ILE A 4 3.67 53.22 -3.56
N LYS A 5 2.64 53.53 -2.77
CA LYS A 5 1.69 52.53 -2.25
C LYS A 5 0.92 51.83 -3.38
N GLN A 6 0.52 52.56 -4.42
CA GLN A 6 -0.13 51.98 -5.60
C GLN A 6 0.82 51.09 -6.40
N PHE A 7 2.10 51.47 -6.50
CA PHE A 7 3.10 50.63 -7.17
C PHE A 7 3.33 49.32 -6.40
N ILE A 8 3.53 49.39 -5.07
CA ILE A 8 3.70 48.21 -4.21
C ILE A 8 2.49 47.27 -4.29
N SER A 9 1.27 47.81 -4.25
CA SER A 9 0.04 47.01 -4.37
C SER A 9 -0.09 46.29 -5.72
N ARG A 10 0.45 46.86 -6.80
CA ARG A 10 0.37 46.27 -8.16
C ARG A 10 1.37 45.12 -8.34
N TRP A 11 2.52 45.17 -7.66
CA TRP A 11 3.57 44.16 -7.80
C TRP A 11 3.52 43.05 -6.75
N CYS A 12 2.86 43.27 -5.61
CA CYS A 12 2.76 42.28 -4.54
C CYS A 12 2.10 40.96 -4.98
N GLY A 13 1.01 41.04 -5.76
CA GLY A 13 0.32 39.84 -6.28
C GLY A 13 1.17 39.01 -7.24
N PRO A 14 1.70 39.59 -8.34
CA PRO A 14 2.56 38.85 -9.29
C PRO A 14 3.81 38.27 -8.62
N VAL A 15 4.46 39.01 -7.72
CA VAL A 15 5.64 38.52 -6.99
C VAL A 15 5.27 37.33 -6.10
N HIS A 16 4.13 37.39 -5.41
CA HIS A 16 3.67 36.27 -4.58
C HIS A 16 3.40 35.01 -5.42
N ILE A 17 2.77 35.15 -6.59
CA ILE A 17 2.51 34.02 -7.50
C ILE A 17 3.82 33.41 -7.99
N ILE A 18 4.76 34.23 -8.49
CA ILE A 18 6.06 33.74 -8.97
C ILE A 18 6.83 33.03 -7.85
N LEU A 19 6.87 33.63 -6.65
CA LEU A 19 7.52 33.03 -5.49
C LEU A 19 6.86 31.71 -5.10
N SER A 20 5.53 31.64 -5.09
CA SER A 20 4.81 30.39 -4.77
C SER A 20 5.11 29.28 -5.78
N ILE A 21 5.20 29.59 -7.08
CA ILE A 21 5.54 28.61 -8.12
C ILE A 21 6.96 28.09 -7.92
N ILE A 22 7.92 28.98 -7.66
CA ILE A 22 9.31 28.60 -7.38
C ILE A 22 9.39 27.71 -6.14
N CYS A 23 8.71 28.09 -5.04
CA CYS A 23 8.65 27.28 -3.83
C CYS A 23 8.04 25.90 -4.09
N SER A 24 6.98 25.81 -4.90
CA SER A 24 6.38 24.52 -5.27
C SER A 24 7.32 23.64 -6.08
N LEU A 25 8.07 24.21 -7.03
CA LEU A 25 9.05 23.46 -7.82
C LEU A 25 10.18 22.93 -6.94
N VAL A 26 10.74 23.78 -6.08
CA VAL A 26 11.78 23.39 -5.10
C VAL A 26 11.25 22.32 -4.14
N TYR A 27 9.98 22.41 -3.73
CA TYR A 27 9.38 21.42 -2.86
C TYR A 27 9.25 20.04 -3.54
N ILE A 28 8.85 19.99 -4.81
CA ILE A 28 8.75 18.73 -5.57
C ILE A 28 10.13 18.07 -5.70
N GLU A 29 11.17 18.84 -5.99
CA GLU A 29 12.55 18.35 -6.06
C GLU A 29 13.03 17.82 -4.69
N MET A 30 12.66 18.49 -3.59
CA MET A 30 13.02 18.05 -2.24
C MET A 30 12.37 16.71 -1.85
N ILE A 31 11.15 16.44 -2.30
CA ILE A 31 10.41 15.21 -1.94
C ILE A 31 10.59 14.06 -2.94
N GLU A 32 11.25 14.29 -4.08
CA GLU A 32 11.44 13.30 -5.15
C GLU A 32 12.00 11.98 -4.61
N ASP A 33 13.08 12.04 -3.85
CA ASP A 33 13.72 10.86 -3.25
C ASP A 33 12.81 10.15 -2.25
N SER A 34 11.99 10.90 -1.51
CA SER A 34 11.08 10.33 -0.52
C SER A 34 9.91 9.64 -1.20
N ILE A 35 9.33 10.23 -2.26
CA ILE A 35 8.17 9.70 -2.99
C ILE A 35 8.55 8.56 -3.95
N SER A 36 9.84 8.26 -4.10
CA SER A 36 10.32 7.12 -4.90
C SER A 36 9.78 5.75 -4.46
N ASN A 37 9.21 5.64 -3.25
CA ASN A 37 8.59 4.44 -2.70
C ASN A 37 7.31 4.76 -1.93
N ASP A 38 6.45 3.74 -1.76
CA ASP A 38 5.16 3.86 -1.04
C ASP A 38 5.31 4.14 0.47
N LEU A 39 6.52 4.00 1.02
CA LEU A 39 6.82 4.25 2.44
C LEU A 39 7.28 5.69 2.71
N PHE A 40 7.43 6.51 1.67
CA PHE A 40 7.93 7.87 1.75
C PHE A 40 9.33 7.99 2.38
N TRP A 41 10.16 6.94 2.27
CA TRP A 41 11.49 6.90 2.90
C TRP A 41 12.61 7.28 1.91
N PRO A 42 13.38 8.34 2.18
CA PRO A 42 14.46 8.74 1.28
C PRO A 42 15.53 7.64 1.19
N ASN A 43 16.10 7.44 0.01
CA ASN A 43 17.15 6.45 -0.29
C ASN A 43 16.75 4.96 -0.11
N MET A 44 15.47 4.66 0.11
CA MET A 44 15.00 3.27 0.13
C MET A 44 14.68 2.83 -1.30
N SER A 45 15.57 2.03 -1.91
CA SER A 45 15.34 1.51 -3.25
C SER A 45 14.20 0.48 -3.24
N PRO A 46 13.14 0.66 -4.07
CA PRO A 46 12.03 -0.30 -4.16
C PRO A 46 12.48 -1.70 -4.60
N THR A 47 13.50 -1.75 -5.45
CA THR A 47 14.06 -2.99 -6.00
C THR A 47 15.15 -3.62 -5.13
N GLY A 48 15.65 -2.93 -4.11
CA GLY A 48 16.71 -3.41 -3.24
C GLY A 48 16.19 -3.70 -1.83
N ALA A 49 16.29 -2.70 -0.96
CA ALA A 49 15.97 -2.84 0.46
C ALA A 49 14.49 -3.22 0.68
N GLN A 50 13.56 -2.62 -0.07
CA GLN A 50 12.13 -2.94 0.06
C GLN A 50 11.83 -4.38 -0.35
N MET A 51 12.38 -4.84 -1.48
CA MET A 51 12.17 -6.21 -1.95
C MET A 51 12.82 -7.25 -1.03
N TYR A 52 14.01 -6.95 -0.48
CA TYR A 52 14.65 -7.77 0.54
C TYR A 52 13.74 -7.97 1.76
N LEU A 53 13.19 -6.88 2.30
CA LEU A 53 12.30 -6.96 3.46
C LEU A 53 11.04 -7.77 3.15
N ILE A 54 10.38 -7.53 2.01
CA ILE A 54 9.19 -8.27 1.61
C ILE A 54 9.46 -9.78 1.51
N GLU A 55 10.56 -10.17 0.88
CA GLU A 55 10.95 -11.56 0.72
C GLU A 55 11.27 -12.21 2.07
N LEU A 56 12.08 -11.52 2.89
CA LEU A 56 12.48 -12.01 4.21
C LEU A 56 11.26 -12.25 5.10
N PHE A 57 10.36 -11.27 5.20
CA PHE A 57 9.12 -11.42 5.96
C PHE A 57 8.23 -12.52 5.39
N SER A 58 8.08 -12.61 4.07
CA SER A 58 7.28 -13.65 3.44
C SER A 58 7.79 -15.04 3.85
N ARG A 59 9.11 -15.30 3.77
CA ARG A 59 9.70 -16.59 4.21
C ARG A 59 9.41 -16.91 5.68
N HIS A 60 9.49 -15.92 6.56
CA HIS A 60 9.26 -16.13 7.99
C HIS A 60 7.80 -16.40 8.32
N VAL A 61 6.87 -15.69 7.67
CA VAL A 61 5.43 -15.92 7.87
C VAL A 61 5.04 -17.33 7.40
N VAL A 62 5.58 -17.81 6.27
CA VAL A 62 5.34 -19.19 5.81
C VAL A 62 5.81 -20.24 6.84
N MET A 63 6.92 -19.97 7.52
CA MET A 63 7.51 -20.89 8.49
C MET A 63 6.81 -20.90 9.87
N LYS A 64 5.77 -20.08 10.07
CA LYS A 64 4.93 -20.02 11.29
C LYS A 64 5.69 -20.05 12.63
N LYS A 65 6.84 -19.36 12.70
CA LYS A 65 7.62 -19.30 13.94
C LYS A 65 7.54 -17.91 14.53
N GLU A 66 7.00 -17.78 15.74
CA GLU A 66 7.19 -16.59 16.56
C GLU A 66 8.69 -16.48 16.87
N MET A 67 9.39 -15.72 16.06
CA MET A 67 10.84 -15.58 16.12
C MET A 67 11.20 -14.13 15.89
N THR A 68 12.13 -13.63 16.70
CA THR A 68 12.78 -12.36 16.46
C THR A 68 13.63 -12.50 15.21
N ILE A 69 13.30 -11.76 14.16
CA ILE A 69 14.08 -11.73 12.92
C ILE A 69 15.21 -10.74 13.12
N ASP A 70 16.45 -11.22 13.13
CA ASP A 70 17.62 -10.35 13.00
C ASP A 70 17.86 -10.08 11.52
N LEU A 71 17.77 -8.81 11.11
CA LEU A 71 17.95 -8.38 9.72
C LEU A 71 19.41 -8.44 9.28
N PHE A 72 20.34 -8.45 10.24
CA PHE A 72 21.78 -8.37 10.01
C PHE A 72 22.50 -9.71 10.23
N ASP A 73 21.76 -10.76 10.61
CA ASP A 73 22.32 -12.10 10.71
C ASP A 73 22.71 -12.60 9.30
N PRO A 74 23.94 -13.08 9.08
CA PRO A 74 24.31 -13.73 7.83
C PRO A 74 23.35 -14.83 7.37
N SER A 75 22.62 -15.47 8.30
CA SER A 75 21.61 -16.48 7.99
C SER A 75 20.38 -15.93 7.25
N SER A 76 20.09 -14.63 7.39
CA SER A 76 18.98 -13.94 6.72
C SER A 76 19.37 -13.34 5.37
N ALA A 77 20.65 -13.43 4.97
CA ALA A 77 21.13 -12.84 3.73
C ALA A 77 20.47 -13.50 2.51
N ILE A 78 19.82 -12.68 1.69
CA ILE A 78 19.19 -13.11 0.43
C ILE A 78 20.04 -12.56 -0.70
N ILE A 79 20.87 -13.43 -1.28
CA ILE A 79 21.69 -13.10 -2.44
C ILE A 79 20.89 -13.48 -3.68
N ASP A 80 19.97 -12.61 -4.07
CA ASP A 80 19.24 -12.75 -5.33
C ASP A 80 19.26 -11.46 -6.12
N LYS A 81 19.27 -11.56 -7.45
CA LYS A 81 19.07 -10.40 -8.30
C LYS A 81 17.57 -10.16 -8.34
N PHE A 82 17.12 -9.13 -7.63
CA PHE A 82 15.75 -8.63 -7.61
C PHE A 82 15.34 -8.04 -8.98
N ILE A 83 15.34 -8.86 -10.02
CA ILE A 83 14.92 -8.53 -11.38
C ILE A 83 13.43 -8.82 -11.45
N LEU A 84 12.60 -7.84 -11.07
CA LEU A 84 11.21 -7.63 -11.52
C LEU A 84 10.30 -8.87 -11.69
N HIS A 85 10.57 -10.00 -11.03
CA HIS A 85 9.69 -11.17 -10.97
C HIS A 85 8.72 -10.96 -9.80
N LEU A 86 7.90 -9.93 -9.95
CA LEU A 86 6.93 -9.41 -8.99
C LEU A 86 5.68 -10.31 -8.87
N HIS A 87 5.79 -11.63 -8.94
CA HIS A 87 4.59 -12.48 -9.02
C HIS A 87 4.42 -13.55 -7.95
N HIS A 88 5.45 -13.92 -7.18
CA HIS A 88 5.32 -15.09 -6.30
C HIS A 88 5.25 -14.78 -4.80
N THR A 89 5.70 -13.60 -4.34
CA THR A 89 5.98 -13.40 -2.91
C THR A 89 4.85 -12.68 -2.18
N VAL A 90 4.31 -11.60 -2.77
CA VAL A 90 3.09 -10.92 -2.27
C VAL A 90 1.86 -11.83 -2.35
N PHE A 91 1.79 -12.70 -3.36
CA PHE A 91 0.75 -13.73 -3.45
C PHE A 91 0.87 -14.78 -2.36
N GLY A 92 2.09 -15.12 -1.92
CA GLY A 92 2.34 -16.12 -0.88
C GLY A 92 1.64 -15.80 0.44
N LEU A 93 1.81 -14.58 0.98
CA LEU A 93 1.23 -14.21 2.29
C LEU A 93 -0.29 -14.34 2.34
N ARG A 94 -0.98 -13.83 1.32
CA ARG A 94 -2.44 -13.91 1.23
C ARG A 94 -2.91 -15.34 0.97
N ILE A 95 -2.20 -16.08 0.13
CA ILE A 95 -2.50 -17.48 -0.16
C ILE A 95 -2.30 -18.37 1.07
N HIS A 96 -1.24 -18.16 1.84
CA HIS A 96 -0.98 -18.89 3.08
C HIS A 96 -2.09 -18.69 4.10
N ALA A 97 -2.51 -17.44 4.34
CA ALA A 97 -3.66 -17.17 5.21
C ALA A 97 -4.94 -17.87 4.72
N ILE A 98 -5.18 -17.90 3.40
CA ILE A 98 -6.35 -18.55 2.79
C ILE A 98 -6.30 -20.08 2.96
N PHE A 99 -5.13 -20.72 2.82
CA PHE A 99 -5.00 -22.18 2.95
C PHE A 99 -4.87 -22.67 4.39
N GLU A 100 -4.35 -21.84 5.28
CA GLU A 100 -4.17 -22.18 6.69
C GLU A 100 -5.47 -22.08 7.48
N TYR A 101 -6.23 -21.00 7.31
CA TYR A 101 -7.48 -20.75 8.03
C TYR A 101 -8.70 -21.26 7.26
N THR A 102 -8.66 -22.52 6.81
CA THR A 102 -9.75 -23.14 6.05
C THR A 102 -10.84 -23.75 6.93
N SER A 103 -10.59 -23.90 8.24
CA SER A 103 -11.57 -24.50 9.13
C SER A 103 -12.66 -23.51 9.56
N ILE A 104 -13.84 -24.04 9.86
CA ILE A 104 -14.95 -23.22 10.36
C ILE A 104 -14.63 -22.63 11.75
N ARG A 105 -13.81 -23.30 12.56
CA ARG A 105 -13.39 -22.80 13.88
C ARG A 105 -12.48 -21.58 13.74
N ASP A 106 -11.53 -21.62 12.81
CA ASP A 106 -10.63 -20.49 12.56
C ASP A 106 -11.43 -19.29 12.04
N THR A 107 -12.39 -19.55 11.15
CA THR A 107 -13.32 -18.53 10.65
C THR A 107 -14.12 -17.89 11.79
N ILE A 108 -14.72 -18.69 12.68
CA ILE A 108 -15.47 -18.17 13.83
C ILE A 108 -14.57 -17.36 14.77
N THR A 109 -13.36 -17.83 15.03
CA THR A 109 -12.42 -17.16 15.94
C THR A 109 -11.96 -15.83 15.34
N GLY A 110 -11.60 -15.81 14.05
CA GLY A 110 -11.23 -14.60 13.32
C GLY A 110 -12.33 -13.55 13.27
N PHE A 111 -13.59 -13.97 13.03
CA PHE A 111 -14.73 -13.05 13.08
C PHE A 111 -15.01 -12.51 14.48
N ARG A 112 -14.75 -13.28 15.54
CA ARG A 112 -14.93 -12.83 16.93
C ARG A 112 -13.84 -11.89 17.40
N SER A 113 -12.62 -12.01 16.88
CA SER A 113 -11.52 -11.09 17.15
C SER A 113 -11.54 -9.85 16.26
N PHE A 114 -12.48 -9.78 15.31
CA PHE A 114 -12.55 -8.70 14.33
C PHE A 114 -13.13 -7.42 14.95
N ASP A 115 -12.50 -6.28 14.65
CA ASP A 115 -13.02 -5.00 15.10
C ASP A 115 -14.32 -4.64 14.37
N ALA A 116 -15.33 -4.22 15.12
CA ALA A 116 -16.62 -3.80 14.58
C ALA A 116 -16.46 -2.64 13.58
N SER A 117 -15.50 -1.74 13.82
CA SER A 117 -15.25 -0.58 12.94
C SER A 117 -14.88 -0.98 11.51
N TYR A 118 -14.20 -2.12 11.35
CA TYR A 118 -13.75 -2.61 10.04
C TYR A 118 -14.79 -3.48 9.34
N THR A 119 -15.93 -3.78 9.97
CA THR A 119 -16.96 -4.67 9.40
C THR A 119 -17.49 -4.19 8.06
N PHE A 120 -17.58 -2.87 7.85
CA PHE A 120 -18.02 -2.29 6.57
C PHE A 120 -16.99 -2.45 5.43
N ASN A 121 -15.73 -2.73 5.76
CA ASN A 121 -14.67 -2.99 4.78
C ASN A 121 -14.52 -4.48 4.45
N LEU A 122 -15.33 -5.36 5.05
CA LEU A 122 -15.42 -6.74 4.61
C LEU A 122 -16.12 -6.77 3.25
N PHE A 123 -15.32 -6.81 2.18
CA PHE A 123 -15.83 -7.06 0.84
C PHE A 123 -16.48 -8.43 0.79
N THR A 124 -17.81 -8.45 0.93
CA THR A 124 -18.58 -9.62 0.56
C THR A 124 -18.50 -9.73 -0.96
N GLN A 125 -18.19 -10.91 -1.47
CA GLN A 125 -18.12 -11.12 -2.92
C GLN A 125 -19.50 -10.73 -3.54
N TYR A 126 -19.54 -9.77 -4.46
CA TYR A 126 -20.79 -9.27 -5.01
C TYR A 126 -21.43 -10.26 -6.00
N CYS A 127 -22.75 -10.23 -6.14
CA CYS A 127 -23.47 -11.04 -7.14
C CYS A 127 -23.74 -10.27 -8.44
N TRP A 128 -23.83 -8.95 -8.34
CA TRP A 128 -24.23 -8.05 -9.42
C TRP A 128 -23.31 -6.82 -9.42
N VAL A 129 -23.00 -6.30 -10.60
CA VAL A 129 -22.23 -5.06 -10.76
C VAL A 129 -23.13 -3.83 -10.60
N ASP A 130 -24.40 -3.98 -10.97
CA ASP A 130 -25.40 -2.92 -11.05
C ASP A 130 -26.66 -3.26 -10.25
N PHE A 131 -27.42 -2.22 -9.87
CA PHE A 131 -28.68 -2.38 -9.15
C PHE A 131 -29.79 -3.01 -10.00
N ASP A 132 -29.74 -2.85 -11.33
CA ASP A 132 -30.70 -3.44 -12.26
C ASP A 132 -30.45 -4.93 -12.51
N ARG A 133 -29.44 -5.51 -11.85
CA ARG A 133 -29.08 -6.93 -11.94
C ARG A 133 -28.91 -7.37 -13.41
N ARG A 134 -28.15 -6.60 -14.18
CA ARG A 134 -27.88 -6.90 -15.60
C ARG A 134 -26.59 -7.67 -15.79
N TRP A 135 -25.59 -7.40 -14.96
CA TRP A 135 -24.26 -8.01 -15.09
C TRP A 135 -23.95 -8.91 -13.89
N GLU A 136 -23.93 -10.22 -14.15
CA GLU A 136 -23.66 -11.29 -13.19
C GLU A 136 -22.15 -11.44 -12.93
N ILE A 137 -21.76 -11.49 -11.65
CA ILE A 137 -20.36 -11.72 -11.24
C ILE A 137 -20.19 -12.76 -10.12
N ALA A 138 -21.27 -13.43 -9.69
CA ALA A 138 -21.14 -14.43 -8.63
C ALA A 138 -20.34 -15.65 -9.10
N HIS A 139 -19.43 -16.14 -8.25
CA HIS A 139 -18.63 -17.35 -8.51
C HIS A 139 -19.44 -18.65 -8.61
N THR A 140 -20.73 -18.68 -8.23
CA THR A 140 -21.58 -19.88 -8.31
C THR A 140 -23.03 -19.55 -8.66
N PHE A 141 -23.69 -20.43 -9.42
CA PHE A 141 -25.11 -20.28 -9.77
C PHE A 141 -26.04 -20.19 -8.56
N LYS A 142 -25.77 -20.98 -7.50
CA LYS A 142 -26.60 -20.96 -6.28
C LYS A 142 -26.59 -19.57 -5.63
N ARG A 143 -25.48 -18.84 -5.75
CA ARG A 143 -25.32 -17.52 -5.16
C ARG A 143 -25.87 -16.40 -6.03
N GLN A 144 -25.75 -16.53 -7.35
CA GLN A 144 -26.36 -15.61 -8.31
C GLN A 144 -27.89 -15.47 -8.11
N LYS A 145 -28.53 -16.52 -7.57
CA LYS A 145 -29.98 -16.56 -7.28
C LYS A 145 -30.44 -15.83 -6.01
N ARG A 146 -29.53 -15.33 -5.15
CA ARG A 146 -29.89 -14.55 -3.95
C ARG A 146 -30.15 -13.09 -4.33
#